data_AF-A0AAV5B3N3-F1
#
_entry.id   AF-A0AAV5B3N3-F1
#
_cell.length_a   1.000
_cell.length_b   1.000
_cell.length_c   1.000
_cell.angle_alpha   90.00
_cell.angle_beta   90.00
_cell.angle_gamma   90.00
#
_symmetry.space_group_name_H-M   'P 1'
#
loop_
_entity.id
_entity.type
_entity.pdbx_description
1 polymer ?
#
loop_
_entity_poly.entity_id
_entity_poly.type
_entity_poly.pdbx_seq_one_letter_code
_entity_poly.pdbx_strand_id
1 'polypeptide(L)'
;MAERVGTGDGAFAPSTESTQKSPRPLYRLWTPGELGRVLAHPEMTAAELAAMLPGRTAKAVRRIRERHGRRAAGSTPACRCCDARPVWEESPRARRMGLCKGCYLDEMERRSAEDARAGALRKRMHDARAREARAKRGKGEA
;
A
#
# COMPACT_ATOMS: atom_id res chain seq x y z
N MET A 1 -19.59 53.14 19.71
CA MET A 1 -20.05 53.49 21.06
C MET A 1 -21.16 52.54 21.46
N ALA A 2 -20.90 51.60 22.37
CA ALA A 2 -21.87 50.99 23.27
C ALA A 2 -21.11 49.98 24.17
N GLU A 3 -20.85 50.40 25.40
CA GLU A 3 -20.47 49.52 26.51
C GLU A 3 -21.64 48.59 26.89
N ARG A 4 -21.34 47.45 27.52
CA ARG A 4 -21.81 47.09 28.88
C ARG A 4 -21.37 45.69 29.33
N VAL A 5 -20.65 45.68 30.46
CA VAL A 5 -20.78 44.87 31.68
C VAL A 5 -21.42 43.47 31.60
N GLY A 6 -20.71 42.49 32.17
CA GLY A 6 -21.27 41.23 32.66
C GLY A 6 -20.37 40.60 33.71
N THR A 7 -20.50 41.05 34.97
CA THR A 7 -19.94 40.41 36.16
C THR A 7 -20.61 39.05 36.35
N GLY A 8 -19.82 37.99 36.51
CA GLY A 8 -20.31 36.64 36.80
C GLY A 8 -19.45 35.97 37.85
N ASP A 9 -19.80 36.22 39.11
CA ASP A 9 -19.33 35.47 40.28
C ASP A 9 -19.83 34.02 40.20
N GLY A 10 -19.03 33.14 39.60
CA GLY A 10 -19.23 31.70 39.64
C GLY A 10 -18.24 31.07 40.61
N ALA A 11 -18.70 30.71 41.81
CA ALA A 11 -17.92 29.98 42.79
C ALA A 11 -17.32 28.70 42.17
N PHE A 12 -15.99 28.58 42.21
CA PHE A 12 -15.27 27.42 41.70
C PHE A 12 -15.48 26.25 42.67
N ALA A 13 -16.37 25.32 42.32
CA ALA A 13 -16.48 24.05 43.03
C ALA A 13 -15.15 23.28 42.87
N PRO A 14 -14.59 22.66 43.94
CA PRO A 14 -13.40 21.83 43.80
C PRO A 14 -13.74 20.64 42.91
N SER A 15 -13.11 20.61 41.73
CA SER A 15 -13.23 19.55 40.74
C SER A 15 -12.99 18.20 41.42
N THR A 16 -14.02 17.34 41.42
CA THR A 16 -13.93 15.98 41.92
C THR A 16 -12.75 15.28 41.27
N GLU A 17 -11.88 14.74 42.12
CA GLU A 17 -10.62 14.10 41.79
C GLU A 17 -10.73 13.25 40.53
N SER A 18 -10.03 13.69 39.49
CA SER A 18 -9.75 12.89 38.31
C SER A 18 -9.04 11.62 38.78
N THR A 19 -9.79 10.51 38.82
CA THR A 19 -9.27 9.14 38.93
C THR A 19 -8.03 9.03 38.06
N GLN A 20 -6.86 9.01 38.70
CA GLN A 20 -5.59 9.10 38.03
C GLN A 20 -5.47 7.90 37.09
N LYS A 21 -5.59 8.16 35.78
CA LYS A 21 -5.35 7.19 34.73
C LYS A 21 -3.99 6.56 35.00
N SER A 22 -4.01 5.26 35.27
CA SER A 22 -2.83 4.39 35.29
C SER A 22 -1.81 4.88 34.26
N PRO A 23 -0.53 5.09 34.63
CA PRO A 23 0.46 5.60 33.72
C PRO A 23 0.53 4.66 32.52
N ARG A 24 0.04 5.13 31.37
CA ARG A 24 0.17 4.42 30.10
C ARG A 24 1.64 4.02 29.99
N PRO A 25 1.98 2.76 29.71
CA PRO A 25 3.37 2.35 29.59
C PRO A 25 4.06 3.32 28.65
N LEU A 26 5.07 4.04 29.17
CA LEU A 26 5.86 5.00 28.41
C LEU A 26 6.21 4.33 27.09
N TYR A 27 5.94 5.02 25.98
CA TYR A 27 6.20 4.52 24.64
C TYR A 27 7.66 4.09 24.55
N ARG A 28 7.92 2.78 24.73
CA ARG A 28 9.29 2.26 24.75
C ARG A 28 9.82 2.32 23.33
N LEU A 29 10.70 3.29 23.09
CA LEU A 29 11.40 3.47 21.83
C LEU A 29 12.15 2.19 21.46
N TRP A 30 12.21 1.89 20.17
CA TRP A 30 12.99 0.77 19.65
C TRP A 30 14.46 1.12 19.70
N THR A 31 15.26 0.29 20.37
CA THR A 31 16.71 0.51 20.37
C THR A 31 17.28 0.10 19.02
N PRO A 32 18.42 0.67 18.59
CA PRO A 32 19.08 0.26 17.34
C PRO A 32 19.39 -1.24 17.29
N GLY A 33 19.78 -1.83 18.43
CA GLY A 33 20.05 -3.27 18.53
C GLY A 33 18.79 -4.15 18.42
N GLU A 34 17.66 -3.72 18.98
CA GLU A 34 16.38 -4.42 18.79
C GLU A 34 15.92 -4.35 17.33
N LEU A 35 16.05 -3.18 16.71
CA LEU A 35 15.68 -2.98 15.31
C LEU A 35 16.56 -3.81 14.37
N GLY A 36 17.87 -3.83 14.62
CA GLY A 36 18.83 -4.65 13.87
C GLY A 36 18.46 -6.13 13.90
N ARG A 37 18.12 -6.68 15.07
CA ARG A 37 17.69 -8.09 15.20
C ARG A 37 16.39 -8.39 14.44
N VAL A 38 15.40 -7.49 14.51
CA VAL A 38 14.13 -7.69 13.77
C VAL A 38 14.33 -7.70 12.26
N LEU A 39 15.27 -6.90 11.76
CA LEU A 39 15.55 -6.76 10.34
C LEU A 39 16.54 -7.83 9.81
N ALA A 40 17.47 -8.30 10.65
CA ALA A 40 18.46 -9.31 10.28
C ALA A 40 17.88 -10.73 10.09
N HIS A 41 16.69 -10.98 10.64
CA HIS A 41 16.06 -12.29 10.63
C HIS A 41 14.69 -12.27 9.93
N PRO A 42 14.62 -12.02 8.61
CA PRO A 42 13.35 -12.06 7.87
C PRO A 42 12.67 -13.43 7.90
N GLU A 43 13.44 -14.50 8.02
CA GLU A 43 13.01 -15.90 8.07
C GLU A 43 12.23 -16.28 9.34
N MET A 44 12.42 -15.53 10.43
CA MET A 44 11.77 -15.81 11.70
C MET A 44 10.38 -15.17 11.78
N THR A 45 9.45 -15.88 12.40
CA THR A 45 8.11 -15.36 12.65
C THR A 45 8.16 -14.22 13.67
N ALA A 46 7.16 -13.34 13.62
CA ALA A 46 7.07 -12.24 14.58
C ALA A 46 6.90 -12.71 16.03
N ALA A 47 6.40 -13.93 16.25
CA ALA A 47 6.25 -14.53 17.57
C ALA A 47 7.60 -14.99 18.13
N GLU A 48 8.41 -15.66 17.31
CA GLU A 48 9.76 -16.10 17.68
C GLU A 48 10.69 -14.90 17.95
N LEU A 49 10.60 -13.85 17.12
CA LEU A 49 11.32 -12.61 17.38
C LEU A 49 10.88 -11.90 18.66
N ALA A 50 9.57 -11.93 18.97
CA ALA A 50 9.06 -11.36 20.22
C ALA A 50 9.55 -12.14 21.43
N ALA A 51 9.71 -13.47 21.34
CA ALA A 51 10.27 -14.29 22.40
C ALA A 51 11.75 -13.93 22.69
N MET A 52 12.51 -13.54 21.67
CA MET A 52 13.90 -13.10 21.81
C MET A 52 14.06 -11.64 22.25
N LEU A 53 13.00 -10.84 22.20
CA LEU A 53 13.03 -9.40 22.49
C LEU A 53 12.21 -9.12 23.76
N PRO A 54 12.85 -9.01 24.94
CA PRO A 54 12.13 -8.90 26.20
C PRO A 54 11.24 -7.65 26.19
N GLY A 55 9.95 -7.84 26.52
CA GLY A 55 8.96 -6.75 26.56
C GLY A 55 8.46 -6.28 25.19
N ARG A 56 8.72 -7.00 24.10
CA ARG A 56 8.12 -6.74 22.78
C ARG A 56 7.06 -7.79 22.47
N THR A 57 5.94 -7.34 21.94
CA THR A 57 4.87 -8.24 21.47
C THR A 57 5.05 -8.53 19.98
N ALA A 58 4.53 -9.68 19.52
CA ALA A 58 4.54 -10.02 18.10
C ALA A 58 3.88 -8.93 17.23
N LYS A 59 2.84 -8.26 17.75
CA LYS A 59 2.18 -7.12 17.09
C LYS A 59 3.10 -5.91 16.94
N ALA A 60 3.92 -5.62 17.94
CA ALA A 60 4.91 -4.54 17.87
C ALA A 60 6.00 -4.85 16.83
N VAL A 61 6.47 -6.09 16.78
CA VAL A 61 7.43 -6.58 15.77
C VAL A 61 6.86 -6.44 14.36
N ARG A 62 5.60 -6.86 14.13
CA ARG A 62 4.92 -6.69 12.82
C ARG A 62 4.85 -5.22 12.40
N ARG A 63 4.41 -4.32 13.29
CA ARG A 63 4.36 -2.87 13.01
C ARG A 63 5.72 -2.26 12.71
N ILE A 64 6.78 -2.73 13.36
CA ILE A 64 8.14 -2.28 13.07
C ILE A 64 8.65 -2.83 11.74
N ARG A 65 8.38 -4.10 11.43
CA ARG A 65 8.66 -4.63 10.10
C ARG A 65 7.89 -3.89 8.99
N GLU A 66 6.65 -3.49 9.20
CA GLU A 66 5.90 -2.67 8.24
C GLU A 66 6.46 -1.24 8.10
N ARG A 67 6.94 -0.67 9.23
CA ARG A 67 7.54 0.68 9.27
C ARG A 67 8.92 0.70 8.62
N HIS A 68 9.76 -0.28 8.92
CA HIS A 68 11.18 -0.31 8.55
C HIS A 68 11.49 -1.28 7.41
N GLY A 69 10.68 -2.30 7.15
CA GLY A 69 10.76 -3.16 5.96
C GLY A 69 10.38 -2.45 4.66
N ARG A 70 9.75 -1.27 4.75
CA ARG A 70 9.68 -0.30 3.63
C ARG A 70 11.04 0.39 3.35
N ARG A 71 12.02 0.26 4.24
CA ARG A 71 13.33 0.95 4.21
C ARG A 71 14.48 0.09 4.76
N ALA A 72 14.48 -1.23 4.56
CA ALA A 72 15.74 -1.95 4.65
C ALA A 72 16.51 -1.59 3.39
N ALA A 73 17.45 -0.65 3.52
CA ALA A 73 18.38 -0.31 2.45
C ALA A 73 19.09 -1.61 2.03
N GLY A 74 18.73 -2.15 0.87
CA GLY A 74 19.31 -3.38 0.31
C GLY A 74 18.42 -4.62 0.32
N SER A 75 17.21 -4.62 0.89
CA SER A 75 16.28 -5.76 0.73
C SER A 75 15.30 -5.49 -0.40
N THR A 76 15.42 -6.23 -1.50
CA THR A 76 14.42 -6.21 -2.58
C THR A 76 13.06 -6.61 -2.02
N PRO A 77 12.00 -5.79 -2.18
CA PRO A 77 10.68 -6.14 -1.67
C PRO A 77 10.17 -7.43 -2.31
N ALA A 78 9.30 -8.17 -1.61
CA ALA A 78 8.63 -9.33 -2.19
C ALA A 78 7.62 -8.91 -3.27
N CYS A 79 7.41 -9.81 -4.24
CA CYS A 79 6.45 -9.64 -5.32
C CYS A 79 5.03 -9.50 -4.77
N ARG A 80 4.34 -8.41 -5.12
CA ARG A 80 2.96 -8.13 -4.69
C ARG A 80 1.91 -9.15 -5.18
N CYS A 81 2.25 -9.98 -6.17
CA CYS A 81 1.32 -10.93 -6.76
C CYS A 81 1.44 -12.33 -6.14
N CYS A 82 2.66 -12.79 -5.86
CA CYS A 82 2.88 -14.17 -5.40
C CYS A 82 3.53 -14.25 -4.02
N ASP A 83 4.00 -13.13 -3.47
CA ASP A 83 4.71 -12.97 -2.18
C ASP A 83 5.93 -13.89 -1.95
N ALA A 84 6.26 -14.76 -2.90
CA ALA A 84 7.29 -15.79 -2.77
C ALA A 84 8.65 -15.40 -3.38
N ARG A 85 8.65 -14.46 -4.34
CA ARG A 85 9.84 -14.09 -5.13
C ARG A 85 10.16 -12.61 -4.94
N PRO A 86 11.44 -12.20 -4.99
CA PRO A 86 11.80 -10.79 -4.95
C PRO A 86 11.26 -10.05 -6.19
N VAL A 87 10.99 -8.75 -6.04
CA VAL A 87 10.68 -7.84 -7.15
C VAL A 87 11.84 -7.82 -8.15
N TRP A 88 11.53 -7.80 -9.44
CA TRP A 88 12.56 -7.78 -10.47
C TRP A 88 13.15 -6.38 -10.60
N GLU A 89 14.35 -6.18 -10.04
CA GLU A 89 14.98 -4.86 -9.96
C GLU A 89 15.58 -4.34 -11.27
N GLU A 90 16.03 -5.24 -12.14
CA GLU A 90 16.63 -4.92 -13.45
C GLU A 90 15.64 -4.18 -14.37
N SER A 91 14.33 -4.44 -14.23
CA SER A 91 13.29 -3.78 -14.99
C SER A 91 12.68 -2.62 -14.19
N PRO A 92 12.86 -1.34 -14.60
CA PRO A 92 12.24 -0.20 -13.93
C PRO A 92 10.71 -0.29 -13.92
N ARG A 93 10.12 -0.94 -14.92
CA ARG A 93 8.66 -1.15 -15.00
C ARG A 93 8.21 -2.21 -13.99
N ALA A 94 8.89 -3.35 -13.93
CA ALA A 94 8.60 -4.38 -12.94
C ALA A 94 8.78 -3.84 -11.50
N ARG A 95 9.82 -3.03 -11.26
CA ARG A 95 10.05 -2.35 -9.99
C ARG A 95 8.92 -1.41 -9.59
N ARG A 96 8.44 -0.57 -10.50
CA ARG A 96 7.27 0.32 -10.25
C ARG A 96 5.99 -0.48 -9.95
N MET A 97 5.82 -1.63 -10.62
CA MET A 97 4.66 -2.50 -10.43
C MET A 97 4.78 -3.36 -9.16
N GLY A 98 5.99 -3.57 -8.64
CA GLY A 98 6.25 -4.43 -7.49
C GLY A 98 6.10 -5.91 -7.82
N LEU A 99 6.53 -6.34 -9.02
CA LEU A 99 6.38 -7.71 -9.49
C LEU A 99 7.74 -8.40 -9.65
N CYS A 100 7.79 -9.70 -9.35
CA CYS A 100 8.90 -10.56 -9.76
C CYS A 100 8.90 -10.79 -11.27
N LYS A 101 9.99 -11.35 -11.81
CA LYS A 101 10.16 -11.57 -13.25
C LYS A 101 9.02 -12.40 -13.86
N GLY A 102 8.63 -13.51 -13.24
CA GLY A 102 7.52 -14.35 -13.72
C GLY A 102 6.19 -13.60 -13.77
N CYS A 103 5.72 -13.09 -12.61
CA CYS A 103 4.46 -12.36 -12.56
C CYS A 103 4.45 -11.10 -13.44
N TYR A 104 5.60 -10.47 -13.66
CA TYR A 104 5.72 -9.35 -14.59
C TYR A 104 5.50 -9.80 -16.05
N LEU A 105 6.10 -10.90 -16.47
CA LEU A 105 5.93 -11.42 -17.83
C LEU A 105 4.48 -11.85 -18.06
N ASP A 106 3.87 -12.56 -17.11
CA ASP A 106 2.47 -12.98 -17.18
C ASP A 106 1.53 -11.77 -17.29
N GLU A 107 1.76 -10.72 -16.49
CA GLU A 107 0.97 -9.49 -16.52
C GLU A 107 1.15 -8.72 -17.85
N MET A 108 2.36 -8.74 -18.42
CA MET A 108 2.63 -8.10 -19.70
C MET A 108 2.00 -8.87 -20.87
N GLU A 109 2.03 -10.20 -20.83
CA GLU A 109 1.33 -11.05 -21.80
C GLU A 109 -0.18 -10.83 -21.74
N ARG A 110 -0.76 -10.82 -20.52
CA ARG A 110 -2.19 -10.53 -20.32
C ARG A 110 -2.59 -9.17 -20.92
N ARG A 111 -1.82 -8.12 -20.64
CA ARG A 111 -2.05 -6.78 -21.20
C ARG A 111 -1.96 -6.76 -22.72
N SER A 112 -0.95 -7.41 -23.28
CA SER A 112 -0.79 -7.50 -24.73
C SER A 112 -1.97 -8.22 -25.39
N ALA A 113 -2.45 -9.32 -24.79
CA ALA A 113 -3.63 -10.03 -25.26
C ALA A 113 -4.92 -9.18 -25.15
N GLU A 114 -5.06 -8.37 -24.10
CA GLU A 114 -6.17 -7.41 -23.96
C GLU A 114 -6.11 -6.31 -25.03
N ASP A 115 -4.93 -5.73 -25.26
CA ASP A 115 -4.73 -4.71 -26.28
C ASP A 115 -4.98 -5.26 -27.69
N ALA A 116 -4.54 -6.49 -27.97
CA ALA A 116 -4.81 -7.18 -29.23
C ALA A 116 -6.31 -7.41 -29.45
N ARG A 117 -7.03 -7.88 -28.42
CA ARG A 117 -8.50 -8.05 -28.46
C ARG A 117 -9.21 -6.70 -28.70
N ALA A 118 -8.79 -5.65 -28.00
CA ALA A 118 -9.34 -4.31 -28.19
C ALA A 118 -9.04 -3.76 -29.61
N GLY A 119 -7.84 -4.00 -30.12
CA GLY A 119 -7.45 -3.65 -31.49
C GLY A 119 -8.31 -4.36 -32.55
N ALA A 120 -8.52 -5.67 -32.39
CA ALA A 120 -9.38 -6.45 -33.27
C ALA A 120 -10.82 -5.95 -33.26
N LEU A 121 -11.35 -5.61 -32.08
CA LEU A 121 -12.69 -5.03 -31.95
C LEU A 121 -12.80 -3.69 -32.68
N ARG A 122 -11.84 -2.77 -32.48
CA ARG A 122 -11.79 -1.49 -33.19
C ARG A 122 -11.74 -1.68 -34.71
N LYS A 123 -10.94 -2.63 -35.20
CA LYS A 123 -10.86 -2.94 -36.63
C LYS A 123 -12.19 -3.47 -37.17
N ARG A 124 -12.85 -4.40 -36.47
CA ARG A 124 -14.18 -4.91 -36.87
C ARG A 124 -15.22 -3.80 -36.96
N MET A 125 -15.25 -2.89 -35.98
CA MET A 125 -16.16 -1.74 -35.97
C MET A 125 -15.88 -0.78 -37.13
N HIS A 126 -14.60 -0.49 -37.39
CA HIS A 126 -14.18 0.34 -38.52
C HIS A 126 -14.60 -0.29 -39.86
N ASP A 127 -14.32 -1.59 -40.05
CA ASP A 127 -14.64 -2.31 -41.27
C ASP A 127 -16.17 -2.40 -41.49
N ALA A 128 -16.95 -2.57 -40.43
CA ALA A 128 -18.42 -2.55 -40.48
C ALA A 128 -18.95 -1.18 -40.95
N ARG A 129 -18.43 -0.08 -40.37
CA ARG A 129 -18.78 1.29 -40.79
C ARG A 129 -18.41 1.56 -42.25
N ALA A 130 -17.22 1.10 -42.68
CA ALA A 130 -16.77 1.25 -44.06
C ALA A 130 -17.66 0.49 -45.04
N ARG A 131 -18.11 -0.74 -44.68
CA ARG A 131 -19.05 -1.53 -45.48
C ARG A 131 -20.42 -0.84 -45.58
N GLU A 132 -20.94 -0.33 -44.47
CA GLU A 132 -22.21 0.40 -44.45
C GLU A 132 -22.14 1.67 -45.33
N ALA A 133 -21.04 2.43 -45.24
CA ALA A 133 -20.83 3.61 -46.05
C ALA A 133 -20.76 3.28 -47.56
N ARG A 134 -20.09 2.18 -47.95
CA ARG A 134 -20.07 1.71 -49.34
C ARG A 134 -21.45 1.27 -49.82
N ALA A 135 -22.21 0.55 -48.99
CA ALA A 135 -23.57 0.12 -49.33
C ALA A 135 -24.54 1.30 -49.52
N LYS A 136 -24.40 2.37 -48.71
CA LYS A 136 -25.19 3.61 -48.88
C LYS A 136 -24.84 4.34 -50.18
N ARG A 137 -23.55 4.40 -50.56
CA ARG A 137 -23.12 5.02 -51.82
C ARG A 137 -23.68 4.29 -53.04
N GLY A 138 -23.58 2.95 -53.08
CA GLY A 138 -24.09 2.16 -54.20
C GLY A 138 -25.62 2.15 -54.34
N LYS A 139 -26.38 2.49 -53.30
CA LYS A 139 -27.84 2.67 -53.36
C LYS A 139 -28.28 4.07 -53.81
N GLY A 140 -27.37 5.04 -53.87
CA GLY A 140 -27.66 6.40 -54.34
C GLY A 140 -27.39 6.63 -55.83
N GLU A 141 -26.82 5.63 -56.52
CA GLU A 141 -26.50 5.66 -57.96
C GLU A 141 -27.45 4.81 -58.83
N ALA A 142 -28.52 4.25 -58.24
CA ALA A 142 -29.58 3.51 -58.93
C ALA A 142 -30.93 4.20 -58.73
#